data_AF-A0A4Y7SJ91-F1
#
_entry.id   AF-A0A4Y7SJ91-F1
#
_cell.length_a   1.000
_cell.length_b   1.000
_cell.length_c   1.000
_cell.angle_alpha   90.00
_cell.angle_beta   90.00
_cell.angle_gamma   90.00
#
_symmetry.space_group_name_H-M   'P 1'
#
loop_
_entity.id
_entity.type
_entity.pdbx_description
1 polymer ?
#
loop_
_entity_poly.entity_id
_entity_poly.type
_entity_poly.pdbx_seq_one_letter_code
_entity_poly.pdbx_strand_id
1 'polypeptide(L)'
;MGGHILVIRDDAPASERDSCFGVYIADGLSRTKAKGFYGGGDCFLFKYHGATGTMEVFHPTGRNAYYALCDQGYVAFGGGGSSYAVWVGQDLLGGSSAGSVCFGNGGPVCFGGVPKPGRKGEQGEGGEVEFEVVGLEVWGVGPT
;
A
#
# COMPACT_ATOMS: atom_id res chain seq x y z
N MET A 1 -2.24 11.23 18.97
CA MET A 1 -2.13 9.87 18.39
C MET A 1 -0.90 9.86 17.52
N GLY A 2 -0.06 8.84 17.66
CA GLY A 2 1.12 8.67 16.81
C GLY A 2 0.75 7.97 15.50
N GLY A 3 1.39 8.38 14.41
CA GLY A 3 1.23 7.72 13.12
C GLY A 3 1.93 6.37 13.09
N HIS A 4 1.67 5.57 12.06
CA HIS A 4 2.37 4.31 11.84
C HIS A 4 2.94 4.25 10.42
N ILE A 5 4.15 3.71 10.28
CA ILE A 5 4.72 3.32 8.99
C ILE A 5 4.61 1.81 8.89
N LEU A 6 3.91 1.33 7.87
CA LEU A 6 3.89 -0.08 7.49
C LEU A 6 4.83 -0.28 6.30
N VAL A 7 5.75 -1.23 6.43
CA VAL A 7 6.76 -1.57 5.42
C VAL A 7 6.56 -3.03 5.00
N ILE A 8 6.50 -3.28 3.70
CA ILE A 8 6.37 -4.60 3.09
C ILE A 8 7.60 -4.86 2.22
N ARG A 9 8.20 -6.03 2.42
CA ARG A 9 9.07 -6.68 1.45
C ARG A 9 8.32 -7.86 0.85
N ASP A 10 8.27 -7.90 -0.46
CA ASP A 10 7.62 -8.95 -1.21
C ASP A 10 8.61 -9.97 -1.79
N ASP A 11 8.11 -10.90 -2.60
CA ASP A 11 8.85 -11.90 -3.36
C ASP A 11 9.61 -11.31 -4.56
N ALA A 12 10.15 -10.11 -4.40
CA ALA A 12 10.90 -9.38 -5.42
C ALA A 12 12.05 -10.23 -6.00
N PRO A 13 12.32 -10.13 -7.32
CA PRO A 13 13.46 -10.79 -7.93
C PRO A 13 14.78 -10.21 -7.38
N ALA A 14 15.87 -10.95 -7.55
CA ALA A 14 17.19 -10.55 -7.04
C ALA A 14 17.70 -9.19 -7.57
N SER A 15 17.19 -8.71 -8.71
CA SER A 15 17.48 -7.36 -9.23
C SER A 15 16.90 -6.23 -8.38
N GLU A 16 15.86 -6.53 -7.60
CA GLU A 16 15.14 -5.63 -6.68
C GLU A 16 15.47 -5.96 -5.22
N ARG A 17 16.69 -6.45 -4.99
CA ARG A 17 17.16 -6.79 -3.64
C ARG A 17 17.04 -5.58 -2.71
N ASP A 18 16.56 -5.85 -1.50
CA ASP A 18 16.34 -4.87 -0.43
C ASP A 18 15.33 -3.76 -0.79
N SER A 19 14.64 -3.88 -1.93
CA SER A 19 13.51 -3.02 -2.27
C SER A 19 12.32 -3.33 -1.35
N CYS A 20 11.58 -2.29 -1.00
CA CYS A 20 10.39 -2.39 -0.16
C CYS A 20 9.41 -1.28 -0.51
N PHE A 21 8.17 -1.43 -0.08
CA PHE A 21 7.12 -0.44 -0.28
C PHE A 21 6.22 -0.41 0.93
N GLY A 22 5.39 0.62 1.03
CA GLY A 22 4.57 0.75 2.21
C GLY A 22 3.79 2.04 2.28
N VAL A 23 3.23 2.27 3.46
CA VAL A 23 2.35 3.40 3.73
C VAL A 23 2.66 4.01 5.08
N TYR A 24 2.65 5.34 5.15
CA TYR A 24 2.51 6.06 6.40
C TYR A 24 1.03 6.41 6.63
N ILE A 25 0.54 6.15 7.84
CA ILE A 25 -0.83 6.42 8.27
C ILE A 25 -0.80 7.40 9.42
N ALA A 26 -1.31 8.60 9.18
CA ALA A 26 -1.28 9.71 10.14
C ALA A 26 -1.97 9.37 11.48
N ASP A 27 -3.14 8.72 11.42
CA ASP A 27 -3.91 8.34 12.62
C ASP A 27 -3.43 7.02 13.24
N GLY A 28 -2.47 6.36 12.59
CA GLY A 28 -1.98 5.05 12.96
C GLY A 28 -2.88 3.90 12.56
N LEU A 29 -2.33 2.68 12.55
CA LEU A 29 -3.10 1.48 12.21
C LEU A 29 -4.11 1.16 13.30
N SER A 30 -5.40 1.15 12.94
CA SER A 30 -6.47 0.74 13.84
C SER A 30 -7.48 -0.12 13.10
N ARG A 31 -7.94 -1.20 13.75
CA ARG A 31 -9.15 -1.89 13.31
C ARG A 31 -10.32 -0.92 13.39
N THR A 32 -11.02 -0.73 12.29
CA THR A 32 -12.14 0.22 12.25
C THR A 32 -13.36 -0.40 12.93
N LYS A 33 -13.89 0.26 13.98
CA LYS A 33 -15.14 -0.17 14.66
C LYS A 33 -16.40 0.14 13.82
N ALA A 34 -16.31 1.09 12.90
CA ALA A 34 -17.34 1.44 11.93
C ALA A 34 -16.81 1.13 10.53
N LYS A 35 -17.67 0.64 9.63
CA LYS A 35 -17.28 0.40 8.23
C LYS A 35 -16.89 1.73 7.58
N GLY A 36 -15.62 1.93 7.23
CA GLY A 36 -15.20 3.14 6.53
C GLY A 36 -13.68 3.33 6.50
N PHE A 37 -13.23 4.16 5.54
CA PHE A 37 -11.84 4.57 5.46
C PHE A 37 -11.49 5.57 6.57
N TYR A 38 -10.23 5.56 7.00
CA TYR A 38 -9.67 6.48 8.00
C TYR A 38 -8.27 6.94 7.59
N GLY A 39 -7.67 7.87 8.35
CA GLY A 39 -6.42 8.54 8.03
C GLY A 39 -6.62 10.02 7.68
N GLY A 40 -5.51 10.69 7.34
CA GLY A 40 -5.50 12.11 7.01
C GLY A 40 -4.73 12.43 5.73
N GLY A 41 -4.74 13.71 5.34
CA GLY A 41 -4.02 14.21 4.16
C GLY A 41 -2.49 14.08 4.24
N ASP A 42 -1.97 13.81 5.44
CA ASP A 42 -0.53 13.59 5.68
C ASP A 42 -0.13 12.11 5.54
N CYS A 43 -1.08 11.20 5.29
CA CYS A 43 -0.76 9.84 4.87
C CYS A 43 0.03 9.88 3.56
N PHE A 44 0.90 8.91 3.29
CA PHE A 44 1.55 8.78 1.98
C PHE A 44 1.93 7.33 1.70
N LEU A 45 1.96 6.98 0.43
CA LEU A 45 2.49 5.70 -0.05
C LEU A 45 3.95 5.91 -0.48
N PHE A 46 4.80 4.90 -0.33
CA PHE A 46 6.19 4.98 -0.80
C PHE A 46 6.66 3.68 -1.45
N LYS A 47 7.67 3.82 -2.31
CA LYS A 47 8.51 2.74 -2.83
C LYS A 47 9.96 3.08 -2.58
N TYR A 48 10.71 2.13 -2.06
CA TYR A 48 12.15 2.22 -1.89
C TYR A 48 12.82 1.18 -2.78
N HIS A 49 13.74 1.62 -3.62
CA HIS A 49 14.49 0.80 -4.55
C HIS A 49 15.84 0.45 -3.90
N GLY A 50 15.97 -0.77 -3.38
CA GLY A 50 17.14 -1.17 -2.60
C GLY A 50 18.44 -1.14 -3.41
N ALA A 51 18.36 -1.49 -4.71
CA ALA A 51 19.51 -1.51 -5.61
C ALA A 51 20.12 -0.11 -5.87
N THR A 52 19.28 0.93 -5.90
CA THR A 52 19.70 2.30 -6.22
C THR A 52 19.74 3.22 -5.00
N GLY A 53 19.11 2.81 -3.89
CA GLY A 53 18.93 3.63 -2.69
C GLY A 53 17.94 4.78 -2.88
N THR A 54 17.11 4.75 -3.93
CA THR A 54 16.16 5.83 -4.25
C THR A 54 14.79 5.57 -3.67
N MET A 55 14.09 6.64 -3.27
CA MET A 55 12.74 6.58 -2.75
C MET A 55 11.77 7.39 -3.61
N GLU A 56 10.64 6.77 -3.95
CA GLU A 56 9.47 7.44 -4.54
C GLU A 56 8.41 7.60 -3.46
N VAL A 57 7.80 8.77 -3.37
CA VAL A 57 6.75 9.08 -2.40
C VAL A 57 5.53 9.64 -3.11
N PHE A 58 4.37 9.03 -2.87
CA PHE A 58 3.09 9.39 -3.45
C PHE A 58 2.19 9.96 -2.37
N HIS A 59 1.99 11.28 -2.44
CA HIS A 59 1.11 12.00 -1.52
C HIS A 59 -0.35 11.93 -2.01
N PRO A 60 -1.33 12.02 -1.09
CA PRO A 60 -2.73 12.11 -1.43
C PRO A 60 -3.03 13.15 -2.50
N THR A 61 -3.83 12.77 -3.49
CA THR A 61 -4.22 13.67 -4.58
C THR A 61 -5.31 14.66 -4.19
N GLY A 62 -5.96 14.45 -3.03
CA GLY A 62 -7.13 15.20 -2.57
C GLY A 62 -8.44 14.85 -3.29
N ARG A 63 -8.43 13.87 -4.22
CA ARG A 63 -9.64 13.47 -4.97
C ARG A 63 -10.61 12.62 -4.15
N ASN A 64 -10.12 11.89 -3.15
CA ASN A 64 -10.93 11.17 -2.18
C ASN A 64 -10.13 11.02 -0.87
N ALA A 65 -10.80 10.55 0.18
CA ALA A 65 -10.22 10.29 1.50
C ALA A 65 -10.11 8.79 1.83
N TYR A 66 -9.88 7.96 0.81
CA TYR A 66 -9.82 6.51 0.94
C TYR A 66 -8.41 6.02 1.31
N TYR A 67 -7.87 6.52 2.43
CA TYR A 67 -6.45 6.31 2.80
C TYR A 67 -6.17 4.93 3.34
N ALA A 68 -6.84 4.52 4.43
CA ALA A 68 -6.64 3.24 5.07
C ALA A 68 -7.98 2.58 5.43
N LEU A 69 -8.03 1.25 5.33
CA LEU A 69 -9.14 0.41 5.72
C LEU A 69 -8.58 -0.85 6.37
N CYS A 70 -8.98 -1.16 7.60
CA CYS A 70 -8.49 -2.32 8.33
C CYS A 70 -9.67 -3.02 8.99
N ASP A 71 -10.02 -4.18 8.44
CA ASP A 71 -11.11 -5.02 8.91
C ASP A 71 -10.56 -6.38 9.34
N GLN A 72 -11.42 -7.29 9.79
CA GLN A 72 -11.02 -8.59 10.31
C GLN A 72 -10.36 -9.49 9.25
N GLY A 73 -10.70 -9.31 7.98
CA GLY A 73 -10.20 -10.15 6.88
C GLY A 73 -9.04 -9.59 6.08
N TYR A 74 -8.67 -8.31 6.26
CA TYR A 74 -7.60 -7.66 5.50
C TYR A 74 -7.25 -6.28 6.04
N VAL A 75 -6.12 -5.77 5.57
CA VAL A 75 -5.76 -4.35 5.64
C VAL A 75 -5.50 -3.83 4.22
N ALA A 76 -5.97 -2.62 3.93
CA ALA A 76 -5.87 -2.03 2.61
C ALA A 76 -5.63 -0.52 2.67
N PHE A 77 -4.95 0.01 1.66
CA PHE A 77 -4.53 1.39 1.58
C PHE A 77 -4.74 1.94 0.18
N GLY A 78 -5.20 3.19 0.09
CA GLY A 78 -5.39 3.91 -1.16
C GLY A 78 -6.47 3.30 -2.04
N GLY A 79 -7.74 3.49 -1.68
CA GLY A 79 -8.88 3.06 -2.50
C GLY A 79 -9.28 4.07 -3.58
N GLY A 80 -10.39 3.78 -4.26
CA GLY A 80 -11.04 4.70 -5.20
C GLY A 80 -10.71 4.51 -6.68
N GLY A 81 -10.01 3.42 -7.03
CA GLY A 81 -9.91 2.89 -8.39
C GLY A 81 -10.54 1.49 -8.48
N SER A 82 -10.02 0.67 -9.40
CA SER A 82 -10.45 -0.74 -9.56
C SER A 82 -10.06 -1.66 -8.40
N SER A 83 -9.09 -1.25 -7.57
CA SER A 83 -8.57 -1.99 -6.43
C SER A 83 -7.92 -1.02 -5.41
N TYR A 84 -6.99 -1.51 -4.60
CA TYR A 84 -6.24 -0.73 -3.62
C TYR A 84 -4.77 -0.55 -4.05
N ALA A 85 -4.14 0.56 -3.65
CA ALA A 85 -2.70 0.75 -3.84
C ALA A 85 -1.90 -0.38 -3.19
N VAL A 86 -2.31 -0.78 -1.98
CA VAL A 86 -1.80 -1.94 -1.27
C VAL A 86 -2.96 -2.63 -0.57
N TRP A 87 -3.09 -3.93 -0.75
CA TRP A 87 -4.01 -4.79 -0.02
C TRP A 87 -3.22 -5.98 0.54
N VAL A 88 -3.48 -6.36 1.78
CA VAL A 88 -2.87 -7.53 2.43
C VAL A 88 -3.96 -8.32 3.15
N GLY A 89 -3.99 -9.63 2.92
CA GLY A 89 -5.00 -10.54 3.46
C GLY A 89 -4.86 -10.81 4.95
N GLN A 90 -5.83 -11.53 5.51
CA GLN A 90 -5.94 -11.82 6.94
C GLN A 90 -4.72 -12.54 7.53
N ASP A 91 -4.09 -13.42 6.76
CA ASP A 91 -2.93 -14.20 7.19
C ASP A 91 -1.61 -13.42 7.08
N LEU A 92 -1.65 -12.22 6.50
CA LEU A 92 -0.49 -11.39 6.21
C LEU A 92 0.54 -12.05 5.28
N LEU A 93 0.15 -13.09 4.54
CA LEU A 93 1.05 -13.84 3.65
C LEU A 93 0.88 -13.42 2.19
N GLY A 94 -0.34 -13.07 1.79
CA GLY A 94 -0.66 -12.66 0.43
C GLY A 94 -1.14 -11.22 0.35
N GLY A 95 -0.77 -10.54 -0.73
CA GLY A 95 -1.22 -9.19 -1.00
C GLY A 95 -1.47 -8.92 -2.49
N SER A 96 -2.03 -7.75 -2.77
CA SER A 96 -2.12 -7.23 -4.13
C SER A 96 -1.89 -5.73 -4.16
N SER A 97 -1.50 -5.23 -5.34
CA SER A 97 -1.23 -3.82 -5.57
C SER A 97 -1.75 -3.37 -6.93
N ALA A 98 -2.24 -2.13 -7.00
CA ALA A 98 -2.75 -1.50 -8.20
C ALA A 98 -2.50 0.01 -8.19
N GLY A 99 -2.83 0.68 -9.31
CA GLY A 99 -2.99 2.13 -9.30
C GLY A 99 -4.13 2.57 -8.38
N SER A 100 -4.00 3.75 -7.77
CA SER A 100 -5.03 4.33 -6.93
C SER A 100 -5.21 5.81 -7.19
N VAL A 101 -6.47 6.25 -7.36
CA VAL A 101 -6.85 7.67 -7.41
C VAL A 101 -6.48 8.40 -6.11
N CYS A 102 -6.49 7.72 -4.96
CA CYS A 102 -6.18 8.34 -3.66
C CYS A 102 -4.76 8.90 -3.62
N PHE A 103 -3.77 8.15 -4.12
CA PHE A 103 -2.34 8.53 -4.07
C PHE A 103 -1.74 8.88 -5.44
N GLY A 104 -2.45 8.62 -6.55
CA GLY A 104 -1.97 8.96 -7.89
C GLY A 104 -0.72 8.18 -8.31
N ASN A 105 -0.51 6.97 -7.79
CA ASN A 105 0.68 6.16 -8.02
C ASN A 105 0.75 5.52 -9.43
N GLY A 106 -0.27 5.69 -10.28
CA GLY A 106 -0.29 5.28 -11.69
C GLY A 106 -0.25 3.77 -11.96
N GLY A 107 0.14 2.94 -10.99
CA GLY A 107 0.21 1.48 -11.11
C GLY A 107 0.74 0.82 -9.84
N PRO A 108 0.95 -0.50 -9.86
CA PRO A 108 1.39 -1.25 -8.68
C PRO A 108 2.70 -0.75 -8.04
N VAL A 109 2.76 -0.85 -6.72
CA VAL A 109 3.94 -0.47 -5.92
C VAL A 109 4.81 -1.64 -5.46
N CYS A 110 4.35 -2.87 -5.61
CA CYS A 110 5.17 -4.06 -5.36
C CYS A 110 6.24 -4.27 -6.45
N PHE A 111 7.20 -5.16 -6.18
CA PHE A 111 8.35 -5.46 -7.04
C PHE A 111 8.32 -6.89 -7.62
N GLY A 112 7.80 -7.86 -6.89
CA GLY A 112 7.66 -9.27 -7.31
C GLY A 112 6.36 -9.59 -8.07
N GLY A 113 5.43 -8.64 -8.11
CA GLY A 113 4.03 -8.94 -8.38
C GLY A 113 3.72 -9.61 -9.74
N VAL A 114 2.85 -10.63 -9.70
CA VAL A 114 2.34 -11.34 -10.88
C VAL A 114 0.97 -10.79 -11.29
N PRO A 115 0.74 -10.45 -12.56
CA PRO A 115 -0.56 -9.94 -13.02
C PRO A 115 -1.72 -10.90 -12.77
N LYS A 116 -2.83 -10.40 -12.20
CA LYS A 116 -4.08 -11.16 -12.11
C LYS A 116 -4.74 -11.29 -13.49
N PRO A 117 -4.97 -12.51 -14.00
CA PRO A 117 -5.73 -12.69 -15.24
C PRO A 117 -7.14 -12.10 -15.11
N GLY A 118 -7.53 -11.23 -16.06
CA GLY A 118 -8.91 -10.72 -16.14
C GLY A 118 -9.22 -9.43 -15.38
N ARG A 119 -8.30 -8.88 -14.58
CA ARG A 119 -8.41 -7.53 -13.98
C ARG A 119 -7.57 -6.52 -14.76
N LYS A 120 -8.16 -5.90 -15.79
CA LYS A 120 -7.56 -4.72 -16.43
C LYS A 120 -7.80 -3.50 -15.55
N GLY A 121 -6.78 -2.70 -15.32
CA GLY A 121 -6.92 -1.40 -14.64
C GLY A 121 -7.81 -0.45 -15.45
N GLU A 122 -8.40 0.53 -14.76
CA GLU A 122 -9.12 1.62 -15.42
C GLU A 122 -8.13 2.55 -16.15
N GLN A 123 -8.59 3.35 -17.11
CA GLN A 123 -7.74 4.14 -18.01
C GLN A 123 -6.64 4.91 -17.26
N GLY A 124 -5.38 4.49 -17.46
CA GLY A 124 -4.19 5.12 -16.85
C GLY A 124 -3.72 4.47 -15.54
N GLU A 125 -4.46 3.53 -14.96
CA GLU A 125 -4.04 2.71 -13.82
C GLU A 125 -3.50 1.36 -14.33
N GLY A 126 -2.29 0.98 -13.91
CA GLY A 126 -1.78 -0.38 -14.14
C GLY A 126 -2.73 -1.45 -13.58
N GLY A 127 -2.77 -2.62 -14.21
CA GLY A 127 -3.58 -3.75 -13.74
C GLY A 127 -3.16 -4.24 -12.34
N GLU A 128 -4.08 -4.89 -11.63
CA GLU A 128 -3.78 -5.45 -10.31
C GLU A 128 -2.82 -6.63 -10.42
N VAL A 129 -1.81 -6.64 -9.55
CA VAL A 129 -0.82 -7.71 -9.43
C VAL A 129 -0.87 -8.31 -8.02
N GLU A 130 -0.62 -9.61 -7.88
CA GLU A 130 -0.47 -10.30 -6.59
C GLU A 130 0.99 -10.41 -6.22
N PHE A 131 1.29 -10.30 -4.94
CA PHE A 131 2.62 -10.50 -4.39
C PHE A 131 2.53 -11.35 -3.12
N GLU A 132 3.62 -12.04 -2.79
CA GLU A 132 3.77 -12.72 -1.50
C GLU A 132 4.48 -11.79 -0.50
N VAL A 133 4.03 -11.78 0.75
CA VAL A 133 4.65 -11.00 1.82
C VAL A 133 5.79 -11.82 2.41
N VAL A 134 7.03 -11.41 2.12
CA VAL A 134 8.25 -12.03 2.69
C VAL A 134 8.63 -11.38 4.02
N GLY A 135 8.30 -10.10 4.20
CA GLY A 135 8.46 -9.40 5.47
C GLY A 135 7.47 -8.26 5.62
N LEU A 136 6.94 -8.09 6.83
CA LEU A 136 6.04 -6.99 7.18
C LEU A 136 6.47 -6.40 8.51
N GLU A 137 6.70 -5.10 8.52
CA GLU A 137 7.10 -4.36 9.71
C GLU A 137 6.17 -3.16 9.92
N VAL A 138 5.89 -2.85 11.19
CA VAL A 138 5.10 -1.67 11.57
C VAL A 138 5.85 -0.87 12.61
N TRP A 139 6.07 0.40 12.33
CA TRP A 139 6.82 1.32 13.17
C TRP A 139 5.92 2.47 13.63
N GLY A 140 5.86 2.72 14.94
CA GLY A 140 5.17 3.89 15.49
C GLY A 140 5.99 5.16 15.29
N VAL A 141 5.32 6.26 14.93
CA VAL A 141 5.94 7.57 14.67
C VAL A 141 5.24 8.65 15.49
N GLY A 142 6.01 9.37 16.30
CA GLY A 142 5.51 10.44 17.17
C GLY A 142 5.55 10.07 18.65
N PRO A 143 5.17 11.01 19.54
CA PRO A 143 5.23 10.79 20.98
C PRO A 143 4.28 9.67 21.41
N THR A 144 4.84 8.69 22.13
CA THR A 144 4.14 7.60 22.83
C THR A 144 3.44 8.11 24.07
#